data_AF-A0A2V6AWB2-F1
#
_entry.id   AF-A0A2V6AWB2-F1
#
_cell.length_a   1.000
_cell.length_b   1.000
_cell.length_c   1.000
_cell.angle_alpha   90.00
_cell.angle_beta   90.00
_cell.angle_gamma   90.00
#
_symmetry.space_group_name_H-M   'P 1'
#
loop_
_entity.id
_entity.type
_entity.pdbx_description
1 polymer ?
#
loop_
_entity_poly.entity_id
_entity_poly.type
_entity_poly.pdbx_seq_one_letter_code
_entity_poly.pdbx_strand_id
1 'polypeptide(L)'
;MDFANVPGKINMKRKWNWPLWVGFVVVVGGLFSYAFFAQFPITRDFPWANLLLFGIGAALLMLGLFRAFGRPQVYRGKIFGSIFAAIAVFLIAFFSYEIFYFLRQVPASSGAPRVGQKAPDFILLDQSGKPVGLGDLLSGSNAVVLIFYRGFW
;
A
#
# COMPACT_ATOMS: atom_id res chain seq x y z
N MET A 1 33.68 -18.85 61.02
CA MET A 1 34.59 -18.30 60.00
C MET A 1 33.99 -18.60 58.63
N ASP A 2 33.18 -17.66 58.15
CA ASP A 2 33.27 -17.00 56.86
C ASP A 2 33.27 -17.74 55.50
N PHE A 3 32.23 -17.32 54.74
CA PHE A 3 32.11 -17.07 53.30
C PHE A 3 32.08 -18.23 52.29
N ALA A 4 30.88 -18.50 51.77
CA ALA A 4 30.63 -18.38 50.34
C ALA A 4 29.12 -18.17 50.07
N ASN A 5 28.74 -16.90 49.98
CA ASN A 5 27.50 -16.45 49.36
C ASN A 5 27.40 -17.05 47.95
N VAL A 6 26.39 -17.90 47.70
CA VAL A 6 26.02 -18.30 46.35
C VAL A 6 25.51 -17.04 45.64
N PRO A 7 26.16 -16.57 44.55
CA PRO A 7 25.62 -15.44 43.81
C PRO A 7 24.35 -15.95 43.12
N GLY A 8 23.20 -15.61 43.70
CA GLY A 8 21.92 -15.78 43.04
C GLY A 8 22.02 -15.14 41.66
N LYS A 9 21.96 -15.96 40.62
CA LYS A 9 21.77 -15.49 39.24
C LYS A 9 20.51 -14.65 39.26
N ILE A 10 20.64 -13.33 39.32
CA ILE A 10 19.53 -12.40 39.11
C ILE A 10 19.14 -12.59 37.65
N ASN A 11 18.20 -13.50 37.42
CA ASN A 11 17.63 -13.75 36.11
C ASN A 11 16.70 -12.56 35.82
N MET A 12 17.29 -11.43 35.41
CA MET A 12 16.53 -10.27 34.96
C MET A 12 15.69 -10.72 33.78
N LYS A 13 14.39 -10.95 34.00
CA LYS A 13 13.40 -11.18 32.95
C LYS A 13 13.41 -9.96 32.04
N ARG A 14 14.16 -10.06 30.94
CA ARG A 14 14.22 -9.01 29.92
C ARG A 14 12.79 -8.76 29.41
N LYS A 15 12.39 -7.49 29.39
CA LYS A 15 11.01 -7.10 29.06
C LYS A 15 10.78 -7.24 27.55
N TRP A 16 9.61 -7.73 27.18
CA TRP A 16 9.18 -7.91 25.78
C TRP A 16 9.02 -6.55 25.10
N ASN A 17 9.58 -6.40 23.89
CA ASN A 17 9.53 -5.16 23.11
C ASN A 17 8.29 -5.12 22.21
N TRP A 18 7.12 -4.93 22.82
CA TRP A 18 5.83 -4.92 22.13
C TRP A 18 5.73 -3.92 20.96
N PRO A 19 6.32 -2.70 21.05
CA PRO A 19 6.31 -1.74 19.94
C PRO A 19 6.89 -2.27 18.62
N LEU A 20 7.91 -3.14 18.66
CA LEU A 20 8.49 -3.73 17.45
C LEU A 20 7.47 -4.62 16.73
N TRP A 21 6.77 -5.47 17.48
CA TRP A 21 5.79 -6.39 16.93
C TRP A 21 4.56 -5.65 16.40
N VAL A 22 4.02 -4.72 17.18
CA VAL A 22 2.87 -3.92 16.72
C VAL A 22 3.24 -3.10 15.49
N GLY A 23 4.38 -2.42 15.52
CA GLY A 23 4.83 -1.61 14.38
C GLY A 23 4.96 -2.44 13.12
N PHE A 24 5.57 -3.63 13.22
CA PHE A 24 5.69 -4.55 12.09
C PHE A 24 4.33 -5.03 11.56
N VAL A 25 3.43 -5.48 12.45
CA VAL A 25 2.08 -5.92 12.07
C VAL A 25 1.29 -4.79 11.42
N VAL A 26 1.42 -3.56 11.91
CA VAL A 26 0.76 -2.38 11.32
C VAL A 26 1.29 -2.10 9.91
N VAL A 27 2.61 -2.24 9.66
CA VAL A 27 3.17 -2.10 8.30
C VAL A 27 2.64 -3.20 7.37
N VAL A 28 2.66 -4.45 7.80
CA VAL A 28 2.12 -5.57 6.99
C VAL A 28 0.63 -5.36 6.72
N GLY A 29 -0.15 -4.97 7.74
CA GLY A 29 -1.56 -4.62 7.60
C GLY A 29 -1.77 -3.48 6.61
N GLY A 30 -0.93 -2.44 6.66
CA GLY A 30 -0.95 -1.31 5.73
C GLY A 30 -0.68 -1.70 4.28
N LEU A 31 0.10 -2.74 4.03
CA LEU A 31 0.30 -3.26 2.68
C LEU A 31 -0.97 -3.96 2.16
N PHE A 32 -1.49 -4.92 2.93
CA PHE A 32 -2.63 -5.74 2.50
C PHE A 32 -3.98 -5.03 2.56
N SER A 33 -4.11 -3.95 3.34
CA SER A 33 -5.33 -3.15 3.42
C SER A 33 -5.61 -2.33 2.16
N TYR A 34 -4.63 -2.18 1.26
CA TYR A 34 -4.82 -1.37 0.04
C TYR A 34 -5.95 -1.89 -0.86
N ALA A 35 -6.08 -3.21 -1.02
CA ALA A 35 -7.13 -3.79 -1.86
C ALA A 35 -8.54 -3.39 -1.37
N PHE A 36 -8.72 -3.29 -0.06
CA PHE A 36 -9.97 -2.81 0.54
C PHE A 36 -10.14 -1.30 0.33
N PHE A 37 -9.12 -0.50 0.62
CA PHE A 37 -9.19 0.95 0.45
C PHE A 37 -9.33 1.39 -1.02
N ALA A 38 -8.84 0.60 -1.99
CA ALA A 38 -8.97 0.89 -3.41
C ALA A 38 -10.43 0.84 -3.92
N GLN A 39 -11.37 0.30 -3.13
CA GLN A 39 -12.81 0.32 -3.44
C GLN A 39 -13.42 1.72 -3.33
N PHE A 40 -12.80 2.63 -2.59
CA PHE A 40 -13.30 3.98 -2.36
C PHE A 40 -12.47 4.99 -3.19
N PRO A 41 -13.09 5.85 -4.02
CA PRO A 41 -12.38 6.82 -4.85
C PRO A 41 -11.39 7.70 -4.07
N ILE A 42 -11.80 8.16 -2.87
CA ILE A 42 -11.02 9.04 -2.01
C ILE A 42 -9.66 8.46 -1.58
N THR A 43 -9.56 7.14 -1.44
CA THR A 43 -8.34 6.43 -1.04
C THR A 43 -7.64 5.75 -2.21
N ARG A 44 -8.36 5.48 -3.30
CA ARG A 44 -7.79 4.95 -4.54
C ARG A 44 -6.92 5.98 -5.26
N ASP A 45 -7.41 7.22 -5.37
CA ASP A 45 -6.72 8.27 -6.14
C ASP A 45 -5.45 8.75 -5.40
N PHE A 46 -5.50 8.73 -4.06
CA PHE A 46 -4.35 8.97 -3.20
C PHE A 46 -4.43 8.09 -1.93
N PRO A 47 -3.47 7.16 -1.70
CA PRO A 47 -3.57 6.13 -0.66
C PRO A 47 -3.20 6.64 0.74
N TRP A 48 -3.75 7.80 1.15
CA TRP A 48 -3.39 8.46 2.41
C TRP A 48 -3.59 7.57 3.64
N ALA A 49 -4.62 6.71 3.63
CA ALA A 49 -4.89 5.78 4.73
C ALA A 49 -3.74 4.78 4.92
N ASN A 50 -3.23 4.19 3.83
CA ASN A 50 -2.08 3.29 3.88
C ASN A 50 -0.82 4.04 4.31
N LEU A 51 -0.62 5.27 3.83
CA LEU A 51 0.52 6.12 4.25
C LEU A 51 0.49 6.42 5.75
N LEU A 52 -0.69 6.67 6.33
CA LEU A 52 -0.83 6.84 7.78
C LEU A 52 -0.49 5.54 8.54
N LEU A 53 -0.96 4.40 8.06
CA LEU A 53 -0.61 3.10 8.65
C LEU A 53 0.91 2.87 8.62
N PHE A 54 1.56 3.12 7.49
CA PHE A 54 3.01 3.03 7.39
C PHE A 54 3.73 4.02 8.30
N GLY A 55 3.23 5.26 8.42
CA GLY A 55 3.78 6.26 9.33
C GLY A 55 3.70 5.81 10.79
N ILE A 56 2.54 5.30 11.22
CA ILE A 56 2.33 4.77 12.58
C ILE A 56 3.24 3.56 12.81
N GLY A 57 3.26 2.61 11.87
CA GLY A 57 4.09 1.41 11.96
C GLY A 57 5.58 1.73 12.04
N ALA A 58 6.07 2.66 11.21
CA ALA A 58 7.45 3.14 11.21
C ALA A 58 7.81 3.84 12.53
N ALA A 59 6.92 4.69 13.06
CA ALA A 59 7.13 5.35 14.35
C ALA A 59 7.25 4.32 15.50
N LEU A 60 6.37 3.32 15.53
CA LEU A 60 6.42 2.25 16.53
C LEU A 60 7.70 1.41 16.43
N LEU A 61 8.14 1.08 15.20
CA LEU A 61 9.39 0.36 14.96
C LEU A 61 10.61 1.19 15.40
N MET A 62 10.66 2.48 15.09
CA MET A 62 11.72 3.38 15.54
C MET A 62 11.78 3.44 17.07
N LEU A 63 10.64 3.62 17.75
CA LEU A 63 10.57 3.61 19.21
C LEU A 63 11.01 2.26 19.79
N GLY A 64 10.66 1.15 19.14
CA GLY A 64 11.10 -0.19 19.50
C GLY A 64 12.62 -0.38 19.35
N LEU A 65 13.21 0.10 18.25
CA LEU A 65 14.64 0.07 18.00
C LEU A 65 15.40 0.94 19.01
N PHE A 66 14.98 2.18 19.24
CA PHE A 66 15.61 3.07 20.23
C PHE A 66 15.64 2.43 21.62
N ARG A 67 14.57 1.73 22.03
CA ARG A 67 14.55 0.96 23.29
C ARG A 67 15.51 -0.23 23.28
N ALA A 68 15.58 -0.98 22.18
CA ALA A 68 16.45 -2.16 22.04
C ALA A 68 17.95 -1.80 22.00
N PHE A 69 18.31 -0.67 21.39
CA PHE A 69 19.68 -0.20 21.29
C PHE A 69 20.12 0.64 22.50
N GLY A 70 19.24 1.50 23.04
CA GLY A 70 19.54 2.37 24.18
C GLY A 70 19.55 1.68 25.54
N ARG A 71 18.84 0.56 25.72
CA ARG A 71 18.89 -0.24 26.97
C ARG A 71 19.06 -1.75 26.69
N PRO A 72 20.22 -2.19 26.16
CA PRO A 72 20.44 -3.56 25.70
C PRO A 72 20.32 -4.62 26.81
N GLN A 73 20.60 -4.25 28.07
CA GLN A 73 20.54 -5.17 29.20
C GLN A 73 19.10 -5.44 29.67
N VAL A 74 18.16 -4.54 29.38
CA VAL A 74 16.75 -4.59 29.81
C VAL A 74 15.83 -5.13 28.71
N TYR A 75 16.10 -4.81 27.44
CA TYR A 75 15.27 -5.19 26.29
C TYR A 75 16.02 -6.14 25.35
N ARG A 76 15.35 -7.23 24.93
CA ARG A 76 15.81 -8.07 23.80
C ARG A 76 15.26 -7.52 22.48
N GLY A 77 15.94 -7.82 21.38
CA GLY A 77 15.41 -7.56 20.04
C GLY A 77 16.27 -6.68 19.15
N LYS A 78 17.58 -6.54 19.38
CA LYS A 78 18.47 -5.85 18.42
C LYS A 78 18.42 -6.51 17.04
N ILE A 79 18.66 -7.83 16.99
CA ILE A 79 18.65 -8.60 15.73
C ILE A 79 17.26 -8.60 15.11
N PHE A 80 16.25 -9.11 15.83
CA PHE A 80 14.87 -9.15 15.33
C PHE A 80 14.29 -7.77 14.99
N GLY A 81 14.60 -6.74 15.78
CA GLY A 81 14.16 -5.38 15.53
C GLY A 81 14.80 -4.81 14.26
N SER A 82 16.10 -5.03 14.05
CA SER A 82 16.77 -4.63 12.80
C SER A 82 16.20 -5.38 11.59
N ILE A 83 15.92 -6.68 11.72
CA ILE A 83 15.29 -7.48 10.65
C ILE A 83 13.89 -6.94 10.33
N PHE A 84 13.03 -6.76 11.33
CA PHE A 84 11.67 -6.23 11.14
C PHE A 84 11.68 -4.82 10.57
N ALA A 85 12.61 -3.97 11.00
CA ALA A 85 12.75 -2.63 10.45
C ALA A 85 13.21 -2.67 8.98
N ALA A 86 14.19 -3.51 8.64
CA ALA A 86 14.64 -3.65 7.25
C ALA A 86 13.52 -4.15 6.33
N ILE A 87 12.78 -5.18 6.76
CA ILE A 87 11.62 -5.69 6.01
C ILE A 87 10.55 -4.59 5.90
N ALA A 88 10.23 -3.88 7.00
CA ALA A 88 9.24 -2.82 6.95
C ALA A 88 9.63 -1.69 5.98
N VAL A 89 10.89 -1.26 5.98
CA VAL A 89 11.40 -0.26 5.02
C VAL A 89 11.25 -0.77 3.60
N PHE A 90 11.61 -2.03 3.33
CA PHE A 90 11.41 -2.65 2.03
C PHE A 90 9.94 -2.64 1.60
N LEU A 91 9.02 -3.06 2.48
CA LEU A 91 7.58 -3.10 2.16
C LEU A 91 7.00 -1.70 1.88
N ILE A 92 7.40 -0.69 2.66
CA ILE A 92 6.98 0.70 2.47
C ILE A 92 7.53 1.25 1.15
N ALA A 93 8.81 0.99 0.84
CA ALA A 93 9.44 1.40 -0.40
C ALA A 93 8.82 0.72 -1.62
N PHE A 94 8.59 -0.60 -1.53
CA PHE A 94 7.93 -1.40 -2.55
C PHE A 94 6.52 -0.87 -2.83
N PHE A 95 5.70 -0.67 -1.79
CA PHE A 95 4.37 -0.08 -1.94
C PHE A 95 4.42 1.29 -2.60
N SER A 96 5.34 2.15 -2.18
CA SER A 96 5.48 3.49 -2.73
C SER A 96 5.88 3.45 -4.21
N TYR A 97 6.79 2.56 -4.59
CA TYR A 97 7.20 2.36 -5.97
C TYR A 97 6.03 1.89 -6.84
N GLU A 98 5.31 0.86 -6.41
CA GLU A 98 4.15 0.34 -7.14
C GLU A 98 3.08 1.42 -7.36
N ILE A 99 2.66 2.11 -6.30
CA ILE A 99 1.53 3.05 -6.38
C ILE A 99 1.90 4.38 -7.06
N PHE A 100 3.08 4.94 -6.77
CA PHE A 100 3.42 6.28 -7.25
C PHE A 100 4.24 6.28 -8.54
N TYR A 101 4.87 5.16 -8.89
CA TYR A 101 5.65 5.05 -10.12
C TYR A 101 5.04 4.05 -11.08
N PHE A 102 5.01 2.76 -10.76
CA PHE A 102 4.64 1.70 -11.70
C PHE A 102 3.19 1.84 -12.22
N LEU A 103 2.21 1.99 -11.32
CA LEU A 103 0.80 2.14 -11.70
C LEU A 103 0.50 3.49 -12.38
N ARG A 104 1.35 4.51 -12.20
CA ARG A 104 1.19 5.83 -12.83
C ARG A 104 1.78 5.91 -14.23
N GLN A 105 2.35 4.83 -14.75
CA GLN A 105 2.84 4.80 -16.14
C GLN A 105 1.71 4.76 -17.18
N VAL A 106 0.44 4.70 -16.77
CA VAL A 106 -0.70 4.78 -17.68
C VAL A 106 -0.92 6.24 -18.11
N PRO A 107 -1.00 6.53 -19.43
CA PRO A 107 -1.26 7.87 -19.93
C PRO A 107 -2.55 8.45 -19.33
N ALA A 108 -2.48 9.69 -18.85
CA ALA A 108 -3.65 10.37 -18.33
C ALA A 108 -4.69 10.58 -19.45
N SER A 109 -5.96 10.27 -19.18
CA SER A 109 -7.08 10.51 -20.11
C SER A 109 -7.56 11.97 -20.06
N SER A 110 -6.65 12.94 -20.24
CA SER A 110 -6.93 14.37 -20.11
C SER A 110 -7.99 14.88 -21.11
N GLY A 111 -8.14 14.21 -22.25
CA GLY A 111 -9.15 14.51 -23.28
C GLY A 111 -10.47 13.73 -23.15
N ALA A 112 -10.69 12.99 -22.05
CA ALA A 112 -11.92 12.21 -21.89
C ALA A 112 -13.16 13.14 -21.77
N PRO A 113 -14.27 12.86 -22.49
CA PRO A 113 -15.50 13.61 -22.37
C PRO A 113 -16.06 13.61 -20.94
N ARG A 114 -16.54 14.76 -20.49
CA ARG A 114 -17.20 14.92 -19.18
C ARG A 114 -18.72 14.82 -19.33
N VAL A 115 -19.41 14.54 -18.22
CA VAL A 115 -20.88 14.55 -18.17
C VAL A 115 -21.41 15.91 -18.67
N GLY A 116 -22.37 15.87 -19.59
CA GLY A 116 -22.95 17.06 -20.22
C GLY A 116 -22.20 17.59 -21.44
N GLN A 117 -21.01 17.06 -21.76
CA GLN A 117 -20.32 17.37 -23.01
C GLN A 117 -20.84 16.48 -24.14
N LYS A 118 -20.94 17.03 -25.35
CA LYS A 118 -21.22 16.24 -26.56
C LYS A 118 -20.08 15.24 -26.77
N ALA A 119 -20.41 13.96 -26.89
CA ALA A 119 -19.43 12.93 -27.21
C ALA A 119 -18.80 13.22 -28.59
N PRO A 120 -17.46 13.11 -28.72
CA PRO A 120 -16.80 13.18 -30.01
C PRO A 120 -17.35 12.11 -30.95
N ASP A 121 -17.58 12.50 -32.20
CA ASP A 121 -17.97 11.53 -33.23
C ASP A 121 -16.80 10.61 -33.55
N PHE A 122 -17.12 9.38 -33.96
CA PHE A 122 -16.12 8.39 -34.36
C PHE A 122 -16.68 7.49 -35.45
N ILE A 123 -15.78 6.88 -36.21
CA ILE A 123 -16.07 5.75 -37.10
C ILE A 123 -15.01 4.69 -36.81
N LEU A 124 -15.44 3.53 -36.34
CA LEU A 124 -14.56 2.40 -36.04
C LEU A 124 -15.02 1.17 -36.82
N LEU A 125 -14.09 0.25 -37.07
CA LEU A 125 -14.44 -1.03 -37.66
C LEU A 125 -14.99 -1.95 -36.58
N ASP A 126 -16.09 -2.63 -36.87
CA ASP A 126 -16.56 -3.74 -36.07
C ASP A 126 -15.73 -5.01 -36.32
N GLN A 127 -16.09 -6.07 -35.62
CA GLN A 127 -15.47 -7.40 -35.72
C GLN A 127 -15.59 -8.07 -37.11
N SER A 128 -16.44 -7.55 -38.00
CA SER A 128 -16.57 -7.98 -39.40
C SER A 128 -15.85 -7.05 -40.38
N GLY A 129 -15.17 -6.01 -39.90
CA GLY A 129 -14.53 -4.99 -40.73
C GLY A 129 -15.52 -3.96 -41.30
N LYS A 130 -16.76 -3.93 -40.80
CA LYS A 130 -17.75 -2.94 -41.24
C LYS A 130 -17.55 -1.63 -40.48
N PRO A 131 -17.53 -0.46 -41.15
CA PRO A 131 -17.51 0.83 -40.48
C PRO A 131 -18.81 1.04 -39.68
N VAL A 132 -18.66 1.43 -38.42
CA VAL A 132 -19.74 1.76 -37.49
C VAL A 132 -19.42 3.09 -36.82
N GLY A 133 -20.29 4.08 -37.00
CA GLY A 133 -20.18 5.39 -36.35
C GLY A 133 -21.09 5.57 -35.14
N LEU A 134 -20.82 6.62 -34.35
CA LEU A 134 -21.66 6.97 -33.20
C LEU A 134 -23.10 7.30 -33.63
N GLY A 135 -23.25 7.99 -34.77
CA GLY A 135 -24.56 8.31 -35.35
C GLY A 135 -25.38 7.08 -35.73
N ASP A 136 -24.73 6.03 -36.26
CA ASP A 136 -25.38 4.77 -36.63
C ASP A 136 -25.91 4.03 -35.39
N LEU A 137 -25.14 4.05 -34.29
CA LEU A 137 -25.54 3.44 -33.03
C LEU A 137 -26.73 4.18 -32.37
N LEU A 138 -26.72 5.51 -32.42
CA LEU A 138 -27.80 6.34 -31.86
C LEU A 138 -29.06 6.36 -32.72
N SER A 139 -28.98 6.10 -34.02
CA SER A 139 -30.18 6.01 -34.86
C SER A 139 -30.99 4.74 -34.59
N GLY A 140 -30.35 3.69 -34.07
CA GLY A 140 -31.00 2.46 -33.61
C GLY A 140 -31.34 2.42 -32.11
N SER A 141 -30.94 3.42 -31.30
CA SER A 141 -31.08 3.37 -29.84
C SER A 141 -31.13 4.75 -29.18
N ASN A 142 -31.85 4.85 -28.05
CA ASN A 142 -31.91 6.10 -27.28
C ASN A 142 -30.63 6.42 -26.49
N ALA A 143 -29.74 5.43 -26.33
CA ALA A 143 -28.50 5.58 -25.58
C ALA A 143 -27.45 4.55 -26.04
N VAL A 144 -26.19 4.94 -26.00
CA VAL A 144 -25.04 4.10 -26.35
C VAL A 144 -24.08 4.04 -25.17
N VAL A 145 -23.61 2.83 -24.85
CA VAL A 145 -22.57 2.60 -23.84
C VAL A 145 -21.26 2.31 -24.56
N LEU A 146 -20.25 3.15 -24.33
CA LEU A 146 -18.91 2.96 -24.88
C LEU A 146 -18.00 2.31 -23.83
N ILE A 147 -17.46 1.14 -24.15
CA ILE A 147 -16.55 0.39 -23.28
C ILE A 147 -15.16 0.41 -23.91
N PHE A 148 -14.22 1.13 -23.28
CA PHE A 148 -12.82 1.16 -23.68
C PHE A 148 -12.05 0.10 -22.90
N TYR A 149 -11.30 -0.76 -23.60
CA TYR A 149 -10.45 -1.78 -22.99
C TYR A 149 -9.10 -1.85 -23.73
N ARG A 150 -8.04 -2.26 -23.01
CA ARG A 150 -6.65 -2.17 -23.49
C ARG A 150 -6.24 -3.29 -24.47
N GLY A 151 -7.02 -4.37 -24.55
CA GLY A 151 -6.75 -5.49 -25.45
C GLY A 151 -7.72 -6.64 -25.23
N PHE A 152 -7.96 -7.41 -26.28
CA PHE A 152 -8.69 -8.67 -26.29
C PHE A 152 -7.66 -9.78 -26.53
N TRP A 153 -7.72 -10.87 -25.75
CA TRP A 153 -6.80 -12.00 -25.80
C TRP A 153 -7.51 -13.25 -26.29
#